data_AF-A0A6S6TLW2-F1
#
_entry.id   AF-A0A6S6TLW2-F1
#
_cell.length_a   1.000
_cell.length_b   1.000
_cell.length_c   1.000
_cell.angle_alpha   90.00
_cell.angle_beta   90.00
_cell.angle_gamma   90.00
#
_symmetry.space_group_name_H-M   'P 1'
#
loop_
_entity.id
_entity.type
_entity.pdbx_description
1 polymer ?
#
loop_
_entity_poly.entity_id
_entity_poly.type
_entity_poly.pdbx_seq_one_letter_code
_entity_poly.pdbx_strand_id
1 'polypeptide(L)'
;MIEKDNQERLALIKASLASIYNEDDAALAYVAVDELIKAYQEKIESKPYVLSEKDVILITYGDQIFHEGETALATLNRFFNEYIQDAINSVHILPFYPYSSDDGFSIVDYKGVCPLKGSWKDIQALSQNHRLMFDGVINHMSQLSLWFEKFLANDPEYYNFFTELDPSLDLTAVVRPRTTPVLTEFSDGEGAIRHIWTTFSADQVDLNYANYKVLVKLLDVLLFYVEQGASLLRLDAIAFIWKEIGTSCVHLPQTHELIQLMREVIHTVAPEVLIITETNVPHDENISYFGKGDDEAQMVYNFALPPLLAFSILEGDTRKLTAWAESLELPSDKVCFFNFTASHDGVGVRAVSDILDDKELNFLVQSCENHGGLVSYRTVGEEKSPYELNCSYIDILTDPKEDDVVRLKRMMISQAITLAMPGVPGIYFHSLVGSQNYHEAVRKTRRNRTINREKLNFDNIKEALEEEGSLRNSLFKRYKQLISIRINEPCFDPFSKFECLTLGKEIFALKRYDKEENNYIIALHNVSPKTIELDLSAYAEGVLMDIISHQFIDKNMLHLEPYQILWLKVL
;
A
#
# COMPACT_ATOMS: atom_id res chain seq x y z
N MET A 1 -15.74 30.39 -0.20
CA MET A 1 -15.97 28.93 -0.27
C MET A 1 -14.98 28.22 0.64
N ILE A 2 -13.66 28.47 0.50
CA ILE A 2 -12.60 27.93 1.37
C ILE A 2 -12.77 28.30 2.87
N GLU A 3 -13.04 29.57 3.21
CA GLU A 3 -13.25 29.95 4.63
C GLU A 3 -14.50 29.31 5.27
N LYS A 4 -15.54 29.07 4.47
CA LYS A 4 -16.78 28.43 4.94
C LYS A 4 -16.56 26.93 5.16
N ASP A 5 -15.76 26.31 4.29
CA ASP A 5 -15.29 24.92 4.44
C ASP A 5 -14.45 24.78 5.72
N ASN A 6 -13.48 25.66 5.96
CA ASN A 6 -12.64 25.59 7.16
C ASN A 6 -13.41 25.73 8.49
N GLN A 7 -14.45 26.58 8.55
CA GLN A 7 -15.28 26.68 9.76
C GLN A 7 -16.06 25.39 10.04
N GLU A 8 -16.54 24.72 8.98
CA GLU A 8 -17.22 23.44 9.08
C GLU A 8 -16.25 22.34 9.55
N ARG A 9 -15.05 22.29 8.98
CA ARG A 9 -13.99 21.35 9.40
C ARG A 9 -13.59 21.54 10.86
N LEU A 10 -13.42 22.79 11.32
CA LEU A 10 -13.12 23.06 12.74
C LEU A 10 -14.24 22.60 13.67
N ALA A 11 -15.50 22.65 13.23
CA ALA A 11 -16.63 22.13 13.99
C ALA A 11 -16.61 20.58 14.04
N LEU A 12 -16.27 19.92 12.93
CA LEU A 12 -16.09 18.46 12.87
C LEU A 12 -14.95 18.02 13.80
N ILE A 13 -13.78 18.65 13.72
CA ILE A 13 -12.63 18.37 14.60
C ILE A 13 -13.05 18.46 16.07
N LYS A 14 -13.78 19.51 16.45
CA LYS A 14 -14.27 19.68 17.82
C LYS A 14 -15.23 18.57 18.24
N ALA A 15 -16.12 18.14 17.34
CA ALA A 15 -17.06 17.05 17.61
C ALA A 15 -16.35 15.70 17.77
N SER A 16 -15.39 15.40 16.89
CA SER A 16 -14.56 14.18 16.96
C SER A 16 -13.74 14.11 18.24
N LEU A 17 -13.13 15.22 18.67
CA LEU A 17 -12.41 15.24 19.95
C LEU A 17 -13.35 14.95 21.13
N ALA A 18 -14.57 15.49 21.11
CA ALA A 18 -15.56 15.28 22.16
C ALA A 18 -16.18 13.87 22.16
N SER A 19 -16.09 13.12 21.05
CA SER A 19 -16.54 11.72 21.01
C SER A 19 -15.46 10.74 21.51
N ILE A 20 -14.18 11.11 21.41
CA ILE A 20 -13.04 10.27 21.84
C ILE A 20 -12.65 10.56 23.30
N TYR A 21 -12.61 11.83 23.70
CA TYR A 21 -12.04 12.26 24.98
C TYR A 21 -13.11 12.81 25.94
N ASN A 22 -12.78 12.83 27.24
CA ASN A 22 -13.62 13.53 28.23
C ASN A 22 -13.65 15.04 27.97
N GLU A 23 -14.59 15.76 28.59
CA GLU A 23 -14.84 17.19 28.31
C GLU A 23 -13.60 18.08 28.48
N ASP A 24 -12.83 17.88 29.55
CA ASP A 24 -11.62 18.69 29.84
C ASP A 24 -10.51 18.40 28.82
N ASP A 25 -10.21 17.12 28.58
CA ASP A 25 -9.19 16.70 27.63
C ASP A 25 -9.56 17.09 26.19
N ALA A 26 -10.82 16.97 25.79
CA ALA A 26 -11.31 17.38 24.48
C ALA A 26 -11.14 18.90 24.27
N ALA A 27 -11.43 19.71 25.30
CA ALA A 27 -11.25 21.16 25.23
C ALA A 27 -9.76 21.55 25.10
N LEU A 28 -8.88 20.92 25.86
CA LEU A 28 -7.43 21.14 25.78
C LEU A 28 -6.85 20.67 24.44
N ALA A 29 -7.27 19.50 23.98
CA ALA A 29 -6.88 18.96 22.68
C ALA A 29 -7.28 19.91 21.54
N TYR A 30 -8.50 20.43 21.57
CA TYR A 30 -8.99 21.33 20.53
C TYR A 30 -8.16 22.61 20.43
N VAL A 31 -7.81 23.22 21.57
CA VAL A 31 -6.94 24.41 21.59
C VAL A 31 -5.57 24.08 20.98
N ALA A 32 -4.95 22.97 21.38
CA ALA A 32 -3.64 22.57 20.86
C ALA A 32 -3.68 22.25 19.35
N VAL A 33 -4.74 21.57 18.87
CA VAL A 33 -4.92 21.26 17.45
C VAL A 33 -5.15 22.53 16.63
N ASP A 34 -5.97 23.46 17.10
CA ASP A 34 -6.21 24.75 16.42
C ASP A 34 -4.93 25.60 16.33
N GLU A 35 -4.09 25.59 17.37
CA GLU A 35 -2.77 26.23 17.35
C GLU A 35 -1.83 25.56 16.31
N LEU A 36 -1.81 24.23 16.24
CA LEU A 36 -1.04 23.50 15.23
C LEU A 36 -1.50 23.83 13.81
N ILE A 37 -2.81 23.82 13.56
CA ILE A 37 -3.39 24.16 12.25
C ILE A 37 -2.90 25.54 11.81
N LYS A 38 -3.04 26.56 12.67
CA LYS A 38 -2.59 27.92 12.38
C LYS A 38 -1.10 28.00 12.08
N ALA A 39 -0.27 27.31 12.88
CA ALA A 39 1.17 27.30 12.69
C ALA A 39 1.60 26.68 11.35
N TYR A 40 0.86 25.70 10.85
CA TYR A 40 1.15 25.02 9.59
C TYR A 40 0.49 25.67 8.37
N GLN A 41 -0.66 26.34 8.52
CA GLN A 41 -1.26 27.16 7.46
C GLN A 41 -0.34 28.27 6.96
N GLU A 42 0.53 28.80 7.82
CA GLU A 42 1.52 29.81 7.40
C GLU A 42 2.72 29.23 6.63
N LYS A 43 2.96 27.91 6.75
CA LYS A 43 4.14 27.23 6.20
C LYS A 43 3.85 26.41 4.96
N ILE A 44 2.63 25.88 4.85
CA ILE A 44 2.24 24.96 3.79
C ILE A 44 1.53 25.74 2.67
N GLU A 45 2.05 25.59 1.45
CA GLU A 45 1.41 26.11 0.24
C GLU A 45 0.50 25.03 -0.36
N SER A 46 -0.82 25.17 -0.19
CA SER A 46 -1.78 24.26 -0.80
C SER A 46 -1.85 24.42 -2.33
N LYS A 47 -1.80 23.29 -3.04
CA LYS A 47 -1.87 23.16 -4.49
C LYS A 47 -2.94 22.13 -4.86
N PRO A 48 -4.09 22.54 -5.39
CA PRO A 48 -5.16 21.60 -5.75
C PRO A 48 -4.67 20.48 -6.67
N TYR A 49 -5.02 19.25 -6.31
CA TYR A 49 -4.70 18.06 -7.09
C TYR A 49 -5.87 17.09 -7.04
N VAL A 50 -6.15 16.45 -8.17
CA VAL A 50 -7.17 15.40 -8.29
C VAL A 50 -6.54 14.22 -9.01
N LEU A 51 -6.76 13.02 -8.49
CA LEU A 51 -6.27 11.79 -9.12
C LEU A 51 -6.90 11.62 -10.51
N SER A 52 -6.14 11.02 -11.43
CA SER A 52 -6.51 10.77 -12.81
C SER A 52 -5.86 9.49 -13.35
N GLU A 53 -6.10 9.14 -14.61
CA GLU A 53 -5.46 8.04 -15.32
C GLU A 53 -3.91 8.11 -15.27
N LYS A 54 -3.38 9.33 -15.09
CA LYS A 54 -1.94 9.63 -14.98
C LYS A 54 -1.30 9.18 -13.68
N ASP A 55 -2.09 8.91 -12.65
CA ASP A 55 -1.57 8.56 -11.34
C ASP A 55 -1.15 7.09 -11.27
N VAL A 56 0.14 6.91 -11.00
CA VAL A 56 0.78 5.61 -10.78
C VAL A 56 1.78 5.81 -9.66
N ILE A 57 1.72 4.95 -8.62
CA ILE A 57 2.56 5.08 -7.43
C ILE A 57 3.59 3.97 -7.41
N LEU A 58 4.88 4.32 -7.43
CA LEU A 58 5.96 3.37 -7.23
C LEU A 58 6.28 3.21 -5.74
N ILE A 59 6.16 2.00 -5.22
CA ILE A 59 6.51 1.63 -3.85
C ILE A 59 7.97 1.17 -3.82
N THR A 60 8.79 1.83 -2.99
CA THR A 60 10.23 1.52 -2.88
C THR A 60 10.78 1.83 -1.51
N TYR A 61 11.85 1.16 -1.12
CA TYR A 61 12.70 1.66 -0.03
C TYR A 61 13.53 2.86 -0.50
N GLY A 62 13.82 3.81 0.40
CA GLY A 62 14.71 4.94 0.11
C GLY A 62 16.16 4.53 -0.21
N ASP A 63 16.56 3.31 0.14
CA ASP A 63 17.87 2.72 -0.15
C ASP A 63 17.80 1.53 -1.14
N GLN A 64 16.68 1.40 -1.85
CA GLN A 64 16.44 0.27 -2.76
C GLN A 64 17.53 0.10 -3.82
N ILE A 65 18.07 1.24 -4.29
CA ILE A 65 19.20 1.32 -5.20
C ILE A 65 20.29 2.18 -4.54
N PHE A 66 21.55 1.79 -4.73
CA PHE A 66 22.69 2.49 -4.14
C PHE A 66 23.86 2.58 -5.11
N HIS A 67 24.70 3.59 -4.93
CA HIS A 67 25.96 3.77 -5.64
C HIS A 67 27.03 4.26 -4.66
N GLU A 68 28.26 3.79 -4.81
CA GLU A 68 29.35 4.18 -3.91
C GLU A 68 29.63 5.69 -4.04
N GLY A 69 29.80 6.38 -2.91
CA GLY A 69 30.05 7.82 -2.89
C GLY A 69 28.80 8.72 -2.98
N GLU A 70 27.60 8.15 -3.05
CA GLU A 70 26.33 8.87 -3.06
C GLU A 70 25.44 8.48 -1.87
N THR A 71 24.52 9.37 -1.47
CA THR A 71 23.41 8.97 -0.59
C THR A 71 22.44 8.12 -1.38
N ALA A 72 21.81 7.14 -0.73
CA ALA A 72 20.93 6.21 -1.42
C ALA A 72 19.70 6.91 -2.03
N LEU A 73 19.17 7.94 -1.36
CA LEU A 73 18.09 8.77 -1.90
C LEU A 73 18.50 9.58 -3.14
N ALA A 74 19.75 10.05 -3.22
CA ALA A 74 20.25 10.74 -4.40
C ALA A 74 20.38 9.77 -5.59
N THR A 75 20.90 8.57 -5.36
CA THR A 75 20.97 7.52 -6.38
C THR A 75 19.58 7.08 -6.83
N LEU A 76 18.62 6.97 -5.91
CA LEU A 76 17.22 6.67 -6.22
C LEU A 76 16.60 7.75 -7.11
N ASN A 77 16.81 9.04 -6.78
CA ASN A 77 16.35 10.14 -7.60
C ASN A 77 16.94 10.11 -9.01
N ARG A 78 18.24 9.81 -9.13
CA ARG A 78 18.90 9.62 -10.43
C ARG A 78 18.23 8.53 -11.24
N PHE A 79 18.00 7.36 -10.64
CA PHE A 79 17.31 6.25 -11.31
C PHE A 79 15.91 6.67 -11.80
N PHE A 80 15.16 7.42 -11.00
CA PHE A 80 13.83 7.88 -11.40
C PHE A 80 13.85 8.81 -12.59
N ASN A 81 14.71 9.82 -12.54
CA ASN A 81 14.85 10.80 -13.62
C ASN A 81 15.34 10.15 -14.93
N GLU A 82 16.21 9.12 -14.85
CA GLU A 82 16.74 8.45 -16.03
C GLU A 82 15.76 7.44 -16.65
N TYR A 83 14.98 6.72 -15.83
CA TYR A 83 14.28 5.51 -16.31
C TYR A 83 12.75 5.59 -16.29
N ILE A 84 12.13 6.35 -15.39
CA ILE A 84 10.66 6.23 -15.15
C ILE A 84 9.89 7.54 -15.02
N GLN A 85 10.54 8.71 -15.02
CA GLN A 85 9.87 10.00 -14.85
C GLN A 85 8.75 10.26 -15.86
N ASP A 86 8.83 9.67 -17.06
CA ASP A 86 7.83 9.77 -18.13
C ASP A 86 6.61 8.85 -17.95
N ALA A 87 6.67 7.91 -16.99
CA ALA A 87 5.66 6.87 -16.80
C ALA A 87 5.03 6.88 -15.40
N ILE A 88 5.75 7.32 -14.38
CA ILE A 88 5.32 7.24 -12.98
C ILE A 88 5.44 8.63 -12.35
N ASN A 89 4.32 9.19 -11.88
CA ASN A 89 4.27 10.54 -11.33
C ASN A 89 4.43 10.59 -9.79
N SER A 90 4.29 9.45 -9.11
CA SER A 90 4.22 9.39 -7.66
C SER A 90 5.11 8.29 -7.09
N VAL A 91 5.74 8.54 -5.94
CA VAL A 91 6.64 7.60 -5.26
C VAL A 91 6.23 7.46 -3.80
N HIS A 92 5.94 6.23 -3.39
CA HIS A 92 5.87 5.82 -1.99
C HIS A 92 7.25 5.40 -1.51
N ILE A 93 7.87 6.28 -0.71
CA ILE A 93 9.15 6.02 -0.07
C ILE A 93 8.85 5.38 1.28
N LEU A 94 9.07 4.06 1.37
CA LEU A 94 8.96 3.30 2.61
C LEU A 94 9.86 3.92 3.70
N PRO A 95 9.55 3.70 5.00
CA PRO A 95 9.99 4.58 6.07
C PRO A 95 11.48 4.93 5.99
N PHE A 96 11.78 6.20 5.70
CA PHE A 96 13.15 6.69 5.50
C PHE A 96 13.72 7.39 6.75
N TYR A 97 12.93 7.50 7.80
CA TYR A 97 13.30 8.09 9.09
C TYR A 97 14.34 7.23 9.82
N PRO A 98 15.06 7.77 10.82
CA PRO A 98 15.86 6.96 11.75
C PRO A 98 15.02 5.87 12.41
N TYR A 99 15.51 4.63 12.38
CA TYR A 99 14.80 3.45 12.89
C TYR A 99 15.76 2.47 13.57
N SER A 100 15.24 1.60 14.43
CA SER A 100 16.01 0.58 15.16
C SER A 100 15.82 -0.83 14.61
N SER A 101 14.64 -1.15 14.09
CA SER A 101 14.31 -2.48 13.54
C SER A 101 13.18 -2.45 12.49
N ASP A 102 12.72 -3.63 12.09
CA ASP A 102 11.68 -3.87 11.08
C ASP A 102 11.84 -3.07 9.77
N ASP A 103 13.08 -2.95 9.29
CA ASP A 103 13.45 -2.29 8.01
C ASP A 103 12.90 -0.86 7.82
N GLY A 104 12.61 -0.16 8.91
CA GLY A 104 12.07 1.21 8.89
C GLY A 104 10.83 1.39 9.73
N PHE A 105 10.11 0.34 10.11
CA PHE A 105 8.84 0.45 10.82
C PHE A 105 8.97 0.59 12.36
N SER A 106 10.18 0.54 12.92
CA SER A 106 10.41 0.88 14.33
C SER A 106 11.12 2.24 14.45
N ILE A 107 10.34 3.33 14.44
CA ILE A 107 10.83 4.71 14.31
C ILE A 107 11.49 5.23 15.58
N VAL A 108 12.72 5.71 15.47
CA VAL A 108 13.46 6.36 16.57
C VAL A 108 13.18 7.86 16.62
N ASP A 109 13.12 8.51 15.46
CA ASP A 109 12.86 9.94 15.32
C ASP A 109 12.00 10.23 14.10
N TYR A 110 10.77 10.69 14.32
CA TYR A 110 9.83 11.00 13.24
C TYR A 110 10.28 12.14 12.33
N LYS A 111 11.03 13.13 12.83
CA LYS A 111 11.37 14.36 12.08
C LYS A 111 12.76 14.31 11.44
N GLY A 112 13.50 13.22 11.65
CA GLY A 112 14.79 12.97 11.04
C GLY A 112 14.71 12.22 9.70
N VAL A 113 15.82 12.21 8.96
CA VAL A 113 16.05 11.26 7.85
C VAL A 113 17.19 10.35 8.27
N CYS A 114 17.06 9.04 8.02
CA CYS A 114 18.10 8.07 8.32
C CYS A 114 19.41 8.47 7.61
N PRO A 115 20.50 8.74 8.34
CA PRO A 115 21.74 9.25 7.74
C PRO A 115 22.35 8.34 6.66
N LEU A 116 22.10 7.02 6.76
CA LEU A 116 22.53 6.05 5.74
C LEU A 116 21.74 6.17 4.42
N LYS A 117 20.53 6.73 4.47
CA LYS A 117 19.67 6.93 3.29
C LYS A 117 19.91 8.31 2.67
N GLY A 118 20.04 9.35 3.48
CA GLY A 118 20.31 10.71 3.02
C GLY A 118 19.82 11.78 4.01
N SER A 119 19.25 12.84 3.47
CA SER A 119 18.79 14.03 4.20
C SER A 119 17.47 14.57 3.65
N TRP A 120 16.86 15.54 4.35
CA TRP A 120 15.70 16.28 3.82
C TRP A 120 15.97 16.97 2.48
N LYS A 121 17.23 17.35 2.20
CA LYS A 121 17.61 17.90 0.89
C LYS A 121 17.38 16.89 -0.24
N ASP A 122 17.67 15.61 0.01
CA ASP A 122 17.49 14.55 -0.99
C ASP A 122 15.99 14.25 -1.21
N ILE A 123 15.19 14.27 -0.13
CA ILE A 123 13.73 14.15 -0.20
C ILE A 123 13.11 15.33 -0.98
N GLN A 124 13.54 16.55 -0.68
CA GLN A 124 13.09 17.74 -1.41
C GLN A 124 13.47 17.68 -2.89
N ALA A 125 14.65 17.14 -3.23
CA ALA A 125 15.05 16.92 -4.62
C ALA A 125 14.16 15.90 -5.34
N LEU A 126 13.74 14.82 -4.66
CA LEU A 126 12.76 13.85 -5.20
C LEU A 126 11.39 14.52 -5.44
N SER A 127 10.94 15.37 -4.50
CA SER A 127 9.64 16.05 -4.58
C SER A 127 9.49 17.03 -5.75
N GLN A 128 10.59 17.44 -6.39
CA GLN A 128 10.54 18.35 -7.54
C GLN A 128 9.91 17.71 -8.78
N ASN A 129 10.05 16.39 -8.94
CA ASN A 129 9.61 15.66 -10.13
C ASN A 129 8.50 14.64 -9.82
N HIS A 130 8.27 14.32 -8.55
CA HIS A 130 7.32 13.29 -8.14
C HIS A 130 6.51 13.73 -6.94
N ARG A 131 5.24 13.33 -6.91
CA ARG A 131 4.43 13.39 -5.70
C ARG A 131 4.93 12.34 -4.72
N LEU A 132 5.06 12.69 -3.46
CA LEU A 132 5.62 11.78 -2.46
C LEU A 132 4.53 11.22 -1.54
N MET A 133 4.54 9.91 -1.34
CA MET A 133 3.80 9.23 -0.29
C MET A 133 4.78 8.86 0.83
N PHE A 134 4.49 9.31 2.05
CA PHE A 134 5.25 8.97 3.25
C PHE A 134 4.45 8.02 4.14
N ASP A 135 5.14 7.13 4.83
CA ASP A 135 4.54 6.34 5.90
C ASP A 135 4.36 7.20 7.16
N GLY A 136 3.12 7.31 7.61
CA GLY A 136 2.77 7.66 8.98
C GLY A 136 2.76 6.39 9.82
N VAL A 137 3.92 6.02 10.38
CA VAL A 137 4.05 4.91 11.33
C VAL A 137 3.60 5.38 12.71
N ILE A 138 2.28 5.47 12.87
CA ILE A 138 1.66 6.22 13.96
C ILE A 138 1.04 5.36 15.06
N ASN A 139 0.95 4.05 14.90
CA ASN A 139 0.47 3.16 15.98
C ASN A 139 1.52 2.99 17.09
N HIS A 140 2.79 2.97 16.72
CA HIS A 140 3.89 2.57 17.58
C HIS A 140 5.17 3.30 17.19
N MET A 141 6.15 3.28 18.08
CA MET A 141 7.50 3.78 17.82
C MET A 141 8.55 2.88 18.45
N SER A 142 9.82 3.15 18.18
CA SER A 142 10.93 2.41 18.76
C SER A 142 11.03 2.63 20.27
N GLN A 143 11.36 1.56 21.00
CA GLN A 143 11.80 1.67 22.40
C GLN A 143 13.06 2.55 22.56
N LEU A 144 13.83 2.77 21.49
CA LEU A 144 15.02 3.64 21.50
C LEU A 144 14.68 5.10 21.20
N SER A 145 13.40 5.44 21.10
CA SER A 145 12.95 6.80 20.87
C SER A 145 13.10 7.67 22.13
N LEU A 146 13.29 8.98 21.89
CA LEU A 146 13.33 9.96 22.98
C LEU A 146 12.02 9.95 23.79
N TRP A 147 10.88 9.69 23.14
CA TRP A 147 9.58 9.68 23.83
C TRP A 147 9.51 8.54 24.83
N PHE A 148 9.98 7.34 24.45
CA PHE A 148 9.99 6.19 25.35
C PHE A 148 11.03 6.35 26.47
N GLU A 149 12.21 6.90 26.16
CA GLU A 149 13.21 7.26 27.17
C GLU A 149 12.61 8.21 28.23
N LYS A 150 11.91 9.26 27.79
CA LYS A 150 11.28 10.24 28.67
C LYS A 150 10.11 9.66 29.48
N PHE A 151 9.33 8.78 28.87
CA PHE A 151 8.29 8.03 29.56
C PHE A 151 8.86 7.16 30.70
N LEU A 152 9.92 6.39 30.44
CA LEU A 152 10.61 5.60 31.47
C LEU A 152 11.30 6.46 32.54
N ALA A 153 11.65 7.70 32.21
CA ALA A 153 12.18 8.67 33.16
C ALA A 153 11.10 9.40 33.99
N ASN A 154 9.82 9.01 33.88
CA ASN A 154 8.69 9.67 34.53
C ASN A 154 8.57 11.17 34.21
N ASP A 155 8.96 11.58 33.00
CA ASP A 155 8.79 12.97 32.54
C ASP A 155 7.27 13.31 32.47
N PRO A 156 6.78 14.36 33.17
CA PRO A 156 5.37 14.73 33.17
C PRO A 156 4.79 15.04 31.78
N GLU A 157 5.62 15.45 30.82
CA GLU A 157 5.19 15.68 29.45
C GLU A 157 4.78 14.38 28.76
N TYR A 158 5.48 13.28 29.07
CA TYR A 158 5.32 11.96 28.44
C TYR A 158 4.52 10.98 29.30
N TYR A 159 3.93 11.44 30.40
CA TYR A 159 3.09 10.61 31.26
C TYR A 159 1.93 9.97 30.46
N ASN A 160 1.74 8.65 30.59
CA ASN A 160 0.77 7.86 29.83
C ASN A 160 0.87 8.00 28.30
N PHE A 161 2.06 8.20 27.74
CA PHE A 161 2.25 8.22 26.28
C PHE A 161 2.25 6.84 25.63
N PHE A 162 2.56 5.82 26.41
CA PHE A 162 2.58 4.42 25.98
C PHE A 162 1.55 3.64 26.81
N THR A 163 1.08 2.54 26.24
CA THR A 163 0.06 1.72 26.89
C THR A 163 0.72 0.80 27.91
N GLU A 164 0.72 1.23 29.19
CA GLU A 164 1.16 0.42 30.34
C GLU A 164 -0.05 -0.30 30.96
N LEU A 165 0.07 -1.60 31.20
CA LEU A 165 -1.02 -2.42 31.77
C LEU A 165 -0.53 -3.36 32.85
N ASP A 166 -1.41 -3.70 33.79
CA ASP A 166 -1.15 -4.78 34.74
C ASP A 166 -1.10 -6.13 33.99
N PRO A 167 0.00 -6.91 34.10
CA PRO A 167 0.15 -8.20 33.42
C PRO A 167 -0.84 -9.27 33.88
N SER A 168 -1.57 -9.05 34.99
CA SER A 168 -2.63 -9.94 35.47
C SER A 168 -3.98 -9.74 34.77
N LEU A 169 -4.12 -8.69 33.94
CA LEU A 169 -5.36 -8.44 33.18
C LEU A 169 -5.62 -9.53 32.15
N ASP A 170 -6.90 -9.81 31.93
CA ASP A 170 -7.33 -10.74 30.89
C ASP A 170 -7.22 -10.08 29.51
N LEU A 171 -6.24 -10.53 28.73
CA LEU A 171 -5.98 -10.10 27.35
C LEU A 171 -6.30 -11.19 26.32
N THR A 172 -7.22 -12.11 26.65
CA THR A 172 -7.61 -13.21 25.75
C THR A 172 -8.44 -12.76 24.56
N ALA A 173 -9.21 -11.67 24.69
CA ALA A 173 -10.01 -11.11 23.60
C ALA A 173 -9.18 -10.38 22.53
N VAL A 174 -7.95 -9.97 22.87
CA VAL A 174 -7.06 -9.16 22.02
C VAL A 174 -6.60 -9.97 20.81
N VAL A 175 -6.78 -9.43 19.61
CA VAL A 175 -6.25 -10.02 18.38
C VAL A 175 -4.75 -9.79 18.31
N ARG A 176 -3.98 -10.87 18.10
CA ARG A 176 -2.52 -10.82 18.06
C ARG A 176 -2.01 -11.14 16.65
N PRO A 177 -1.30 -10.20 15.98
CA PRO A 177 -0.73 -10.46 14.67
C PRO A 177 0.51 -11.38 14.75
N ARG A 178 1.10 -11.51 15.94
CA ARG A 178 2.28 -12.33 16.23
C ARG A 178 1.99 -13.31 17.36
N THR A 179 2.79 -14.37 17.43
CA THR A 179 2.71 -15.39 18.49
C THR A 179 3.38 -14.96 19.79
N THR A 180 4.06 -13.82 19.81
CA THR A 180 4.70 -13.26 21.00
C THR A 180 3.68 -12.69 21.99
N PRO A 181 4.00 -12.60 23.29
CA PRO A 181 3.18 -11.87 24.26
C PRO A 181 3.00 -10.41 23.80
N VAL A 182 1.82 -9.84 24.10
CA VAL A 182 1.47 -8.45 23.78
C VAL A 182 2.01 -7.45 24.81
N LEU A 183 2.49 -7.93 25.97
CA LEU A 183 3.14 -7.11 26.99
C LEU A 183 4.62 -7.47 27.07
N THR A 184 5.47 -6.45 27.13
CA THR A 184 6.92 -6.57 27.31
C THR A 184 7.35 -5.82 28.57
N GLU A 185 8.28 -6.39 29.31
CA GLU A 185 8.83 -5.81 30.54
C GLU A 185 9.94 -4.81 30.21
N PHE A 186 9.85 -3.63 30.84
CA PHE A 186 10.87 -2.59 30.80
C PHE A 186 11.17 -2.10 32.22
N SER A 187 12.41 -1.70 32.48
CA SER A 187 12.78 -1.05 33.74
C SER A 187 12.74 0.46 33.55
N ASP A 188 12.11 1.16 34.48
CA ASP A 188 12.09 2.60 34.51
C ASP A 188 13.38 3.19 35.12
N GLY A 189 13.50 4.52 35.13
CA GLY A 189 14.69 5.21 35.66
C GLY A 189 14.97 4.96 37.15
N GLU A 190 14.00 4.44 37.90
CA GLU A 190 14.08 4.12 39.33
C GLU A 190 14.23 2.60 39.58
N GLY A 191 14.22 1.79 38.52
CA GLY A 191 14.35 0.34 38.57
C GLY A 191 13.03 -0.41 38.78
N ALA A 192 11.88 0.26 38.74
CA ALA A 192 10.58 -0.39 38.75
C ALA A 192 10.30 -1.05 37.39
N ILE A 193 9.65 -2.23 37.43
CA ILE A 193 9.24 -2.94 36.21
C ILE A 193 7.91 -2.37 35.73
N ARG A 194 7.85 -2.06 34.43
CA ARG A 194 6.66 -1.65 33.70
C ARG A 194 6.34 -2.65 32.61
N HIS A 195 5.07 -2.93 32.41
CA HIS A 195 4.58 -3.85 31.38
C HIS A 195 3.92 -3.05 30.27
N ILE A 196 4.62 -2.91 29.15
CA ILE A 196 4.23 -2.04 28.03
C ILE A 196 3.68 -2.87 26.88
N TRP A 197 2.61 -2.38 26.26
CA TRP A 197 1.98 -2.97 25.09
C TRP A 197 2.88 -2.90 23.86
N THR A 198 3.12 -4.05 23.24
CA THR A 198 3.98 -4.23 22.07
C THR A 198 3.32 -5.18 21.07
N THR A 199 2.44 -4.64 20.22
CA THR A 199 1.60 -5.43 19.28
C THR A 199 2.43 -6.28 18.32
N PHE A 200 3.58 -5.75 17.86
CA PHE A 200 4.37 -6.34 16.78
C PHE A 200 5.69 -6.96 17.25
N SER A 201 6.46 -6.24 18.07
CA SER A 201 7.71 -6.75 18.63
C SER A 201 8.08 -5.95 19.88
N ALA A 202 8.95 -6.50 20.72
CA ALA A 202 9.46 -5.81 21.91
C ALA A 202 10.12 -4.45 21.60
N ASP A 203 10.58 -4.23 20.37
CA ASP A 203 11.18 -2.97 19.95
C ASP A 203 10.15 -1.92 19.53
N GLN A 204 8.92 -2.34 19.23
CA GLN A 204 7.82 -1.50 18.74
C GLN A 204 6.82 -1.31 19.89
N VAL A 205 6.96 -0.21 20.62
CA VAL A 205 6.11 0.17 21.76
C VAL A 205 4.90 0.96 21.29
N ASP A 206 3.71 0.47 21.61
CA ASP A 206 2.45 1.06 21.15
C ASP A 206 2.13 2.38 21.88
N LEU A 207 1.79 3.40 21.08
CA LEU A 207 1.37 4.70 21.55
C LEU A 207 -0.05 4.62 22.15
N ASN A 208 -0.28 5.40 23.20
CA ASN A 208 -1.55 5.45 23.90
C ASN A 208 -2.42 6.64 23.44
N TYR A 209 -3.29 6.40 22.46
CA TYR A 209 -4.18 7.42 21.92
C TYR A 209 -5.31 7.87 22.86
N ALA A 210 -5.56 7.16 23.97
CA ALA A 210 -6.46 7.64 25.02
C ALA A 210 -5.92 8.91 25.71
N ASN A 211 -4.63 9.21 25.54
CA ASN A 211 -4.03 10.48 25.94
C ASN A 211 -3.99 11.45 24.75
N TYR A 212 -4.78 12.52 24.80
CA TYR A 212 -4.88 13.49 23.69
C TYR A 212 -3.54 14.13 23.31
N LYS A 213 -2.56 14.20 24.22
CA LYS A 213 -1.24 14.77 23.92
C LYS A 213 -0.47 13.93 22.89
N VAL A 214 -0.72 12.62 22.85
CA VAL A 214 -0.18 11.71 21.83
C VAL A 214 -0.74 12.07 20.47
N LEU A 215 -2.06 12.25 20.36
CA LEU A 215 -2.72 12.69 19.13
C LEU A 215 -2.14 14.03 18.64
N VAL A 216 -2.03 15.03 19.52
CA VAL A 216 -1.49 16.36 19.17
C VAL A 216 -0.06 16.26 18.60
N LYS A 217 0.83 15.52 19.26
CA LYS A 217 2.22 15.35 18.76
C LYS A 217 2.29 14.59 17.44
N LEU A 218 1.39 13.64 17.22
CA LEU A 218 1.30 12.88 15.97
C LEU A 218 0.72 13.72 14.83
N LEU A 219 -0.26 14.59 15.09
CA LEU A 219 -0.74 15.56 14.12
C LEU A 219 0.36 16.54 13.71
N ASP A 220 1.19 17.00 14.65
CA ASP A 220 2.39 17.80 14.37
C ASP A 220 3.38 17.05 13.46
N VAL A 221 3.58 15.74 13.67
CA VAL A 221 4.40 14.90 12.77
C VAL A 221 3.79 14.79 11.37
N LEU A 222 2.49 14.52 11.25
CA LEU A 222 1.83 14.39 9.95
C LEU A 222 1.81 15.72 9.18
N LEU A 223 1.53 16.84 9.85
CA LEU A 223 1.60 18.18 9.25
C LEU A 223 3.03 18.55 8.86
N PHE A 224 4.03 18.16 9.66
CA PHE A 224 5.44 18.29 9.27
C PHE A 224 5.76 17.49 8.00
N TYR A 225 5.23 16.29 7.82
CA TYR A 225 5.41 15.53 6.58
C TYR A 225 4.82 16.25 5.38
N VAL A 226 3.63 16.85 5.52
CA VAL A 226 3.03 17.67 4.46
C VAL A 226 3.88 18.91 4.17
N GLU A 227 4.39 19.60 5.20
CA GLU A 227 5.34 20.71 5.05
C GLU A 227 6.60 20.31 4.27
N GLN A 228 7.10 19.10 4.49
CA GLN A 228 8.26 18.56 3.77
C GLN A 228 7.94 18.01 2.36
N GLY A 229 6.69 18.14 1.89
CA GLY A 229 6.29 17.78 0.53
C GLY A 229 5.54 16.45 0.38
N ALA A 230 5.06 15.85 1.48
CA ALA A 230 4.17 14.69 1.39
C ALA A 230 2.85 15.10 0.72
N SER A 231 2.52 14.46 -0.40
CA SER A 231 1.24 14.60 -1.10
C SER A 231 0.26 13.50 -0.72
N LEU A 232 0.77 12.37 -0.21
CA LEU A 232 -0.02 11.27 0.31
C LEU A 232 0.59 10.78 1.63
N LEU A 233 -0.25 10.28 2.53
CA LEU A 233 0.15 9.73 3.81
C LEU A 233 -0.41 8.31 3.95
N ARG A 234 0.49 7.32 4.06
CA ARG A 234 0.12 5.93 4.35
C ARG A 234 0.08 5.71 5.85
N LEU A 235 -1.10 5.42 6.39
CA LEU A 235 -1.28 5.12 7.80
C LEU A 235 -0.99 3.64 8.04
N ASP A 236 0.19 3.37 8.59
CA ASP A 236 0.68 2.03 8.87
C ASP A 236 0.03 1.44 10.14
N ALA A 237 -0.32 0.16 10.09
CA ALA A 237 -0.88 -0.58 11.24
C ALA A 237 -2.07 0.13 11.91
N ILE A 238 -2.83 0.90 11.14
CA ILE A 238 -3.80 1.86 11.67
C ILE A 238 -4.92 1.17 12.47
N ALA A 239 -5.26 -0.06 12.11
CA ALA A 239 -6.31 -0.83 12.76
C ALA A 239 -6.10 -1.04 14.27
N PHE A 240 -4.85 -1.00 14.75
CA PHE A 240 -4.45 -1.26 16.14
C PHE A 240 -4.34 -0.01 17.01
N ILE A 241 -4.61 1.19 16.47
CA ILE A 241 -4.30 2.47 17.12
C ILE A 241 -5.00 2.66 18.47
N TRP A 242 -6.21 2.12 18.64
CA TRP A 242 -7.00 2.21 19.87
C TRP A 242 -7.09 0.89 20.64
N LYS A 243 -7.01 0.97 21.97
CA LYS A 243 -6.94 -0.19 22.87
C LYS A 243 -8.04 -0.11 23.91
N GLU A 244 -8.86 -1.16 24.00
CA GLU A 244 -9.93 -1.28 24.99
C GLU A 244 -9.98 -2.72 25.54
N ILE A 245 -9.72 -2.88 26.84
CA ILE A 245 -9.65 -4.19 27.49
C ILE A 245 -11.01 -4.88 27.42
N GLY A 246 -11.00 -6.17 27.05
CA GLY A 246 -12.22 -6.96 26.81
C GLY A 246 -12.70 -6.94 25.36
N THR A 247 -12.04 -6.21 24.46
CA THR A 247 -12.32 -6.17 23.01
C THR A 247 -11.20 -6.81 22.20
N SER A 248 -11.34 -6.83 20.87
CA SER A 248 -10.28 -7.24 19.94
C SER A 248 -9.08 -6.28 19.92
N CYS A 249 -9.27 -5.01 20.31
CA CYS A 249 -8.32 -3.90 20.09
C CYS A 249 -7.93 -3.70 18.61
N VAL A 250 -8.83 -4.05 17.70
CA VAL A 250 -8.63 -3.87 16.24
C VAL A 250 -9.94 -3.38 15.63
N HIS A 251 -9.87 -2.39 14.73
CA HIS A 251 -11.04 -1.80 14.03
C HIS A 251 -12.06 -1.15 14.99
N LEU A 252 -11.62 -0.65 16.14
CA LEU A 252 -12.55 -0.04 17.10
C LEU A 252 -13.13 1.28 16.54
N PRO A 253 -14.34 1.70 16.95
CA PRO A 253 -14.94 2.95 16.45
C PRO A 253 -14.03 4.18 16.62
N GLN A 254 -13.26 4.24 17.69
CA GLN A 254 -12.29 5.30 17.95
C GLN A 254 -11.14 5.31 16.93
N THR A 255 -10.77 4.16 16.36
CA THR A 255 -9.81 4.10 15.24
C THR A 255 -10.34 4.88 14.04
N HIS A 256 -11.59 4.64 13.64
CA HIS A 256 -12.21 5.36 12.53
C HIS A 256 -12.32 6.86 12.81
N GLU A 257 -12.80 7.23 14.01
CA GLU A 257 -12.92 8.62 14.41
C GLU A 257 -11.57 9.36 14.43
N LEU A 258 -10.48 8.69 14.84
CA LEU A 258 -9.14 9.25 14.80
C LEU A 258 -8.68 9.53 13.37
N ILE A 259 -8.96 8.64 12.42
CA ILE A 259 -8.58 8.84 11.01
C ILE A 259 -9.39 9.98 10.39
N GLN A 260 -10.70 10.04 10.68
CA GLN A 260 -11.57 11.15 10.24
C GLN A 260 -11.06 12.49 10.79
N LEU A 261 -10.72 12.54 12.08
CA LEU A 261 -10.13 13.71 12.71
C LEU A 261 -8.79 14.09 12.05
N MET A 262 -7.88 13.13 11.83
CA MET A 262 -6.60 13.38 11.16
C MET A 262 -6.80 13.96 9.76
N ARG A 263 -7.74 13.41 8.98
CA ARG A 263 -8.12 13.93 7.68
C ARG A 263 -8.58 15.38 7.77
N GLU A 264 -9.51 15.68 8.67
CA GLU A 264 -10.04 17.04 8.81
C GLU A 264 -8.95 18.03 9.20
N VAL A 265 -8.06 17.67 10.14
CA VAL A 265 -6.92 18.51 10.51
C VAL A 265 -6.01 18.76 9.31
N ILE A 266 -5.62 17.73 8.57
CA ILE A 266 -4.78 17.88 7.37
C ILE A 266 -5.48 18.74 6.32
N HIS A 267 -6.78 18.52 6.07
CA HIS A 267 -7.54 19.21 5.03
C HIS A 267 -7.82 20.69 5.34
N THR A 268 -7.78 21.11 6.61
CA THR A 268 -7.80 22.55 6.94
C THR A 268 -6.54 23.29 6.46
N VAL A 269 -5.46 22.55 6.15
CA VAL A 269 -4.16 23.11 5.74
C VAL A 269 -3.84 22.77 4.27
N ALA A 270 -4.07 21.53 3.86
CA ALA A 270 -3.78 21.00 2.53
C ALA A 270 -4.88 19.99 2.10
N PRO A 271 -6.02 20.46 1.57
CA PRO A 271 -7.16 19.62 1.20
C PRO A 271 -6.86 18.60 0.08
N GLU A 272 -5.80 18.80 -0.70
CA GLU A 272 -5.35 17.89 -1.75
C GLU A 272 -4.58 16.66 -1.23
N VAL A 273 -4.16 16.66 0.04
CA VAL A 273 -3.38 15.56 0.62
C VAL A 273 -4.29 14.36 0.81
N LEU A 274 -3.83 13.21 0.31
CA LEU A 274 -4.58 11.96 0.35
C LEU A 274 -4.10 11.08 1.50
N ILE A 275 -5.05 10.51 2.24
CA ILE A 275 -4.78 9.48 3.24
C ILE A 275 -5.07 8.12 2.61
N ILE A 276 -4.12 7.21 2.79
CA ILE A 276 -4.28 5.80 2.46
C ILE A 276 -4.12 4.95 3.72
N THR A 277 -5.06 4.05 3.97
CA THR A 277 -4.96 3.10 5.08
C THR A 277 -4.44 1.76 4.59
N GLU A 278 -3.62 1.12 5.42
CA GLU A 278 -3.16 -0.24 5.18
C GLU A 278 -3.79 -1.20 6.19
N THR A 279 -4.68 -2.07 5.69
CA THR A 279 -5.29 -3.14 6.50
C THR A 279 -5.40 -4.44 5.72
N ASN A 280 -4.51 -5.39 6.00
CA ASN A 280 -4.54 -6.74 5.42
C ASN A 280 -5.57 -7.65 6.14
N VAL A 281 -6.84 -7.38 5.87
CA VAL A 281 -8.02 -8.02 6.47
C VAL A 281 -9.01 -8.46 5.38
N PRO A 282 -10.05 -9.27 5.70
CA PRO A 282 -11.13 -9.56 4.76
C PRO A 282 -11.75 -8.30 4.16
N HIS A 283 -12.35 -8.42 2.97
CA HIS A 283 -12.77 -7.28 2.14
C HIS A 283 -13.65 -6.27 2.88
N ASP A 284 -14.70 -6.74 3.57
CA ASP A 284 -15.66 -5.89 4.29
C ASP A 284 -15.00 -5.06 5.40
N GLU A 285 -14.03 -5.64 6.12
CA GLU A 285 -13.26 -4.93 7.15
C GLU A 285 -12.35 -3.87 6.52
N ASN A 286 -11.77 -4.13 5.35
CA ASN A 286 -10.85 -3.22 4.68
C ASN A 286 -11.58 -2.01 4.08
N ILE A 287 -12.73 -2.20 3.43
CA ILE A 287 -13.49 -1.11 2.81
C ILE A 287 -14.18 -0.20 3.85
N SER A 288 -14.33 -0.65 5.10
CA SER A 288 -14.88 0.16 6.18
C SER A 288 -14.10 1.46 6.42
N TYR A 289 -12.81 1.49 6.08
CA TYR A 289 -11.94 2.67 6.19
C TYR A 289 -12.19 3.76 5.16
N PHE A 290 -13.05 3.51 4.17
CA PHE A 290 -13.58 4.61 3.35
C PHE A 290 -14.59 5.47 4.11
N GLY A 291 -15.07 5.04 5.29
CA GLY A 291 -16.09 5.72 6.06
C GLY A 291 -17.39 5.83 5.26
N LYS A 292 -17.95 7.03 5.19
CA LYS A 292 -19.11 7.36 4.34
C LYS A 292 -18.71 7.73 2.91
N GLY A 293 -17.43 7.58 2.57
CA GLY A 293 -16.88 7.89 1.25
C GLY A 293 -16.36 9.31 1.10
N ASP A 294 -16.41 10.16 2.13
CA ASP A 294 -15.80 11.49 2.06
C ASP A 294 -15.28 12.06 3.40
N ASP A 295 -15.27 11.24 4.46
CA ASP A 295 -14.89 11.63 5.81
C ASP A 295 -13.65 10.89 6.36
N GLU A 296 -13.25 9.74 5.80
CA GLU A 296 -12.14 8.92 6.33
C GLU A 296 -10.97 8.76 5.33
N ALA A 297 -10.54 7.55 4.94
CA ALA A 297 -9.45 7.40 3.96
C ALA A 297 -9.94 7.62 2.53
N GLN A 298 -9.14 8.28 1.69
CA GLN A 298 -9.44 8.42 0.26
C GLN A 298 -9.07 7.16 -0.53
N MET A 299 -8.09 6.41 -0.03
CA MET A 299 -7.62 5.18 -0.64
C MET A 299 -7.47 4.07 0.39
N VAL A 300 -7.72 2.83 -0.03
CA VAL A 300 -7.39 1.63 0.75
C VAL A 300 -6.63 0.64 -0.13
N TYR A 301 -5.67 -0.09 0.46
CA TYR A 301 -4.97 -1.15 -0.25
C TYR A 301 -5.91 -2.27 -0.68
N ASN A 302 -5.78 -2.73 -1.91
CA ASN A 302 -6.58 -3.84 -2.42
C ASN A 302 -5.91 -5.20 -2.16
N PHE A 303 -5.87 -5.65 -0.91
CA PHE A 303 -5.13 -6.86 -0.48
C PHE A 303 -5.66 -8.18 -1.05
N ALA A 304 -6.91 -8.23 -1.53
CA ALA A 304 -7.44 -9.43 -2.18
C ALA A 304 -6.83 -9.65 -3.57
N LEU A 305 -6.46 -8.58 -4.27
CA LEU A 305 -5.97 -8.63 -5.65
C LEU A 305 -4.68 -9.47 -5.80
N PRO A 306 -3.58 -9.23 -5.05
CA PRO A 306 -2.32 -9.98 -5.24
C PRO A 306 -2.44 -11.50 -5.18
N PRO A 307 -3.00 -12.12 -4.11
CA PRO A 307 -3.11 -13.57 -4.02
C PRO A 307 -4.14 -14.15 -5.00
N LEU A 308 -5.27 -13.46 -5.22
CA LEU A 308 -6.33 -13.96 -6.10
C LEU A 308 -5.90 -13.94 -7.56
N LEU A 309 -5.16 -12.91 -7.96
CA LEU A 309 -4.57 -12.80 -9.29
C LEU A 309 -3.50 -13.88 -9.52
N ALA A 310 -2.63 -14.10 -8.54
CA ALA A 310 -1.63 -15.16 -8.60
C ALA A 310 -2.29 -16.54 -8.76
N PHE A 311 -3.31 -16.83 -7.94
CA PHE A 311 -4.11 -18.06 -8.05
C PHE A 311 -4.73 -18.21 -9.45
N SER A 312 -5.38 -17.17 -9.96
CA SER A 312 -6.10 -17.21 -11.24
C SER A 312 -5.17 -17.46 -12.43
N ILE A 313 -3.96 -16.88 -12.41
CA ILE A 313 -2.94 -17.09 -13.45
C ILE A 313 -2.34 -18.50 -13.37
N LEU A 314 -2.09 -19.01 -12.16
CA LEU A 314 -1.53 -20.34 -11.97
C LEU A 314 -2.52 -21.45 -12.36
N GLU A 315 -3.80 -21.29 -12.03
CA GLU A 315 -4.87 -22.23 -12.41
C GLU A 315 -5.33 -22.06 -13.87
N GLY A 316 -5.10 -20.88 -14.47
CA GLY A 316 -5.68 -20.54 -15.76
C GLY A 316 -7.21 -20.36 -15.71
N ASP A 317 -7.73 -19.91 -14.56
CA ASP A 317 -9.16 -19.75 -14.28
C ASP A 317 -9.43 -18.44 -13.52
N THR A 318 -10.27 -17.59 -14.09
CA THR A 318 -10.56 -16.24 -13.63
C THR A 318 -11.94 -16.09 -13.01
N ARG A 319 -12.72 -17.19 -12.86
CA ARG A 319 -14.10 -17.09 -12.38
C ARG A 319 -14.19 -16.43 -11.00
N LYS A 320 -13.27 -16.78 -10.10
CA LYS A 320 -13.20 -16.17 -8.75
C LYS A 320 -12.71 -14.73 -8.78
N LEU A 321 -11.71 -14.43 -9.60
CA LEU A 321 -11.24 -13.06 -9.82
C LEU A 321 -12.34 -12.16 -10.40
N THR A 322 -13.12 -12.67 -11.36
CA THR A 322 -14.22 -11.97 -12.00
C THR A 322 -15.35 -11.72 -11.00
N ALA A 323 -15.80 -12.75 -10.28
CA ALA A 323 -16.86 -12.62 -9.27
C ALA A 323 -16.45 -11.66 -8.14
N TRP A 324 -15.19 -11.71 -7.70
CA TRP A 324 -14.66 -10.75 -6.73
C TRP A 324 -14.61 -9.33 -7.29
N ALA A 325 -14.12 -9.14 -8.53
CA ALA A 325 -14.08 -7.81 -9.15
C ALA A 325 -15.49 -7.22 -9.36
N GLU A 326 -16.49 -8.05 -9.66
CA GLU A 326 -17.91 -7.65 -9.75
C GLU A 326 -18.49 -7.19 -8.40
N SER A 327 -17.95 -7.69 -7.28
CA SER A 327 -18.39 -7.31 -5.94
C SER A 327 -17.78 -5.99 -5.44
N LEU A 328 -16.82 -5.42 -6.17
CA LEU A 328 -16.16 -4.19 -5.76
C LEU A 328 -17.10 -2.99 -5.88
N GLU A 329 -17.61 -2.53 -4.75
CA GLU A 329 -18.40 -1.32 -4.62
C GLU A 329 -17.64 -0.24 -3.83
N LEU A 330 -17.86 1.01 -4.19
CA LEU A 330 -17.31 2.17 -3.49
C LEU A 330 -18.46 2.99 -2.88
N PRO A 331 -18.30 3.50 -1.66
CA PRO A 331 -19.35 4.29 -1.00
C PRO A 331 -19.59 5.67 -1.67
N SER A 332 -18.64 6.14 -2.49
CA SER A 332 -18.74 7.40 -3.23
C SER A 332 -17.83 7.40 -4.46
N ASP A 333 -17.94 8.46 -5.27
CA ASP A 333 -17.05 8.78 -6.39
C ASP A 333 -15.77 9.53 -5.97
N LYS A 334 -15.52 9.70 -4.66
CA LYS A 334 -14.37 10.43 -4.10
C LYS A 334 -13.29 9.52 -3.50
N VAL A 335 -13.54 8.22 -3.46
CA VAL A 335 -12.62 7.22 -2.93
C VAL A 335 -12.26 6.21 -4.00
N CYS A 336 -11.12 5.55 -3.88
CA CYS A 336 -10.75 4.49 -4.82
C CYS A 336 -9.81 3.46 -4.20
N PHE A 337 -9.74 2.27 -4.79
CA PHE A 337 -8.77 1.26 -4.40
C PHE A 337 -7.35 1.64 -4.81
N PHE A 338 -6.38 1.19 -4.01
CA PHE A 338 -4.98 1.12 -4.38
C PHE A 338 -4.62 -0.30 -4.81
N ASN A 339 -4.53 -0.51 -6.13
CA ASN A 339 -4.37 -1.82 -6.75
C ASN A 339 -2.90 -2.18 -6.91
N PHE A 340 -2.45 -3.27 -6.33
CA PHE A 340 -1.04 -3.67 -6.38
C PHE A 340 -0.91 -5.18 -6.56
N THR A 341 0.29 -5.63 -6.93
CA THR A 341 0.63 -7.07 -7.04
C THR A 341 1.65 -7.53 -6.01
N ALA A 342 2.49 -6.62 -5.54
CA ALA A 342 3.49 -6.91 -4.52
C ALA A 342 3.75 -5.68 -3.68
N SER A 343 4.30 -5.88 -2.50
CA SER A 343 4.73 -4.81 -1.62
C SER A 343 6.04 -5.21 -0.95
N HIS A 344 6.47 -4.41 0.03
CA HIS A 344 7.61 -4.74 0.87
C HIS A 344 7.32 -5.93 1.80
N ASP A 345 6.06 -6.17 2.14
CA ASP A 345 5.63 -7.40 2.78
C ASP A 345 5.42 -8.51 1.76
N GLY A 346 5.19 -9.73 2.23
CA GLY A 346 4.81 -10.81 1.35
C GLY A 346 3.35 -10.67 0.87
N VAL A 347 2.93 -11.59 0.01
CA VAL A 347 1.55 -11.69 -0.43
C VAL A 347 0.70 -12.25 0.70
N GLY A 348 -0.03 -11.37 1.39
CA GLY A 348 -0.99 -11.76 2.42
C GLY A 348 -2.13 -12.60 1.84
N VAL A 349 -2.52 -13.67 2.54
CA VAL A 349 -3.60 -14.56 2.07
C VAL A 349 -4.88 -14.44 2.90
N ARG A 350 -4.89 -13.60 3.93
CA ARG A 350 -6.07 -13.38 4.78
C ARG A 350 -7.24 -12.78 3.99
N ALA A 351 -6.96 -11.82 3.12
CA ALA A 351 -7.97 -11.12 2.32
C ALA A 351 -8.74 -12.04 1.34
N VAL A 352 -8.24 -13.24 1.07
CA VAL A 352 -8.90 -14.23 0.18
C VAL A 352 -9.44 -15.44 0.91
N SER A 353 -9.43 -15.45 2.25
CA SER A 353 -9.89 -16.61 3.04
C SER A 353 -11.38 -16.92 2.87
N ASP A 354 -12.20 -15.92 2.52
CA ASP A 354 -13.62 -16.10 2.20
C ASP A 354 -13.88 -16.32 0.69
N ILE A 355 -12.83 -16.31 -0.14
CA ILE A 355 -12.89 -16.42 -1.61
C ILE A 355 -12.33 -17.76 -2.08
N LEU A 356 -11.19 -18.18 -1.54
CA LEU A 356 -10.51 -19.43 -1.86
C LEU A 356 -10.78 -20.46 -0.76
N ASP A 357 -11.11 -21.69 -1.16
CA ASP A 357 -11.22 -22.80 -0.23
C ASP A 357 -9.83 -23.31 0.21
N ASP A 358 -9.80 -24.20 1.21
CA ASP A 358 -8.56 -24.74 1.75
C ASP A 358 -7.69 -25.44 0.70
N LYS A 359 -8.27 -26.09 -0.31
CA LYS A 359 -7.49 -26.79 -1.35
C LYS A 359 -6.85 -25.79 -2.30
N GLU A 360 -7.59 -24.77 -2.68
CA GLU A 360 -7.11 -23.70 -3.56
C GLU A 360 -6.05 -22.83 -2.87
N LEU A 361 -6.25 -22.51 -1.60
CA LEU A 361 -5.24 -21.81 -0.80
C LEU A 361 -3.96 -22.66 -0.66
N ASN A 362 -4.11 -23.96 -0.39
CA ASN A 362 -2.96 -24.87 -0.33
C ASN A 362 -2.26 -25.03 -1.68
N PHE A 363 -2.99 -24.98 -2.80
CA PHE A 363 -2.39 -24.95 -4.14
C PHE A 363 -1.51 -23.70 -4.33
N LEU A 364 -1.98 -22.53 -3.91
CA LEU A 364 -1.19 -21.29 -4.00
C LEU A 364 0.06 -21.35 -3.10
N VAL A 365 -0.09 -21.86 -1.87
CA VAL A 365 1.01 -22.10 -0.92
C VAL A 365 2.06 -23.03 -1.53
N GLN A 366 1.63 -24.19 -2.06
CA GLN A 366 2.54 -25.18 -2.62
C GLN A 366 3.24 -24.66 -3.87
N SER A 367 2.53 -23.92 -4.73
CA SER A 367 3.10 -23.24 -5.89
C SER A 367 4.20 -22.27 -5.47
N CYS A 368 3.96 -21.43 -4.46
CA CYS A 368 4.97 -20.52 -3.89
C CYS A 368 6.21 -21.29 -3.40
N GLU A 369 6.04 -22.35 -2.60
CA GLU A 369 7.16 -23.14 -2.08
C GLU A 369 7.95 -23.86 -3.18
N ASN A 370 7.25 -24.42 -4.18
CA ASN A 370 7.86 -25.10 -5.31
C ASN A 370 8.73 -24.15 -6.15
N HIS A 371 8.32 -22.89 -6.29
CA HIS A 371 9.07 -21.86 -6.99
C HIS A 371 10.17 -21.21 -6.11
N GLY A 372 10.42 -21.74 -4.91
CA GLY A 372 11.47 -21.27 -4.00
C GLY A 372 11.03 -20.15 -3.05
N GLY A 373 9.75 -19.79 -3.03
CA GLY A 373 9.20 -18.92 -2.00
C GLY A 373 9.15 -19.57 -0.61
N LEU A 374 8.78 -18.77 0.38
CA LEU A 374 8.66 -19.19 1.78
C LEU A 374 7.28 -18.80 2.32
N VAL A 375 6.78 -19.49 3.34
CA VAL A 375 5.47 -19.17 3.92
C VAL A 375 5.60 -18.84 5.39
N SER A 376 5.07 -17.67 5.76
CA SER A 376 4.86 -17.27 7.14
C SER A 376 3.46 -17.71 7.57
N TYR A 377 3.37 -18.27 8.78
CA TYR A 377 2.13 -18.81 9.31
C TYR A 377 1.72 -18.06 10.58
N ARG A 378 0.42 -17.94 10.79
CA ARG A 378 -0.16 -17.49 12.06
C ARG A 378 -0.66 -18.69 12.85
N THR A 379 -0.71 -18.53 14.17
CA THR A 379 -1.24 -19.54 15.09
C THR A 379 -2.36 -18.92 15.91
N VAL A 380 -3.54 -19.52 15.86
CA VAL A 380 -4.68 -19.16 16.71
C VAL A 380 -5.06 -20.41 17.50
N GLY A 381 -4.81 -20.41 18.82
CA GLY A 381 -4.89 -21.63 19.62
C GLY A 381 -3.86 -22.68 19.16
N GLU A 382 -4.33 -23.86 18.77
CA GLU A 382 -3.48 -24.94 18.23
C GLU A 382 -3.45 -24.98 16.69
N GLU A 383 -4.30 -24.21 16.01
CA GLU A 383 -4.41 -24.23 14.55
C GLU A 383 -3.40 -23.29 13.89
N LYS A 384 -2.71 -23.81 12.88
CA LYS A 384 -1.71 -23.09 12.09
C LYS A 384 -2.25 -22.85 10.69
N SER A 385 -2.41 -21.58 10.30
CA SER A 385 -2.87 -21.20 8.96
C SER A 385 -1.82 -20.35 8.23
N PRO A 386 -1.68 -20.49 6.90
CA PRO A 386 -0.86 -19.60 6.10
C PRO A 386 -1.29 -18.15 6.31
N TYR A 387 -0.32 -17.25 6.50
CA TYR A 387 -0.57 -15.82 6.70
C TYR A 387 -0.05 -15.00 5.51
N GLU A 388 1.15 -15.33 5.04
CA GLU A 388 1.85 -14.53 4.04
C GLU A 388 2.82 -15.39 3.21
N LEU A 389 2.73 -15.26 1.89
CA LEU A 389 3.63 -15.87 0.92
C LEU A 389 4.80 -14.91 0.64
N ASN A 390 5.99 -15.33 0.98
CA ASN A 390 7.22 -14.56 0.88
C ASN A 390 7.97 -14.99 -0.39
N CYS A 391 7.78 -14.23 -1.46
CA CYS A 391 8.37 -14.52 -2.77
C CYS A 391 8.30 -13.27 -3.67
N SER A 392 9.25 -13.12 -4.59
CA SER A 392 9.14 -12.13 -5.67
C SER A 392 7.99 -12.51 -6.60
N TYR A 393 7.16 -11.53 -6.99
CA TYR A 393 5.88 -11.83 -7.64
C TYR A 393 6.02 -12.60 -8.96
N ILE A 394 7.06 -12.30 -9.75
CA ILE A 394 7.38 -13.06 -10.98
C ILE A 394 7.62 -14.55 -10.70
N ASP A 395 8.25 -14.86 -9.57
CA ASP A 395 8.56 -16.23 -9.15
C ASP A 395 7.34 -16.90 -8.51
N ILE A 396 6.42 -16.16 -7.89
CA ILE A 396 5.11 -16.72 -7.49
C ILE A 396 4.38 -17.25 -8.73
N LEU A 397 4.34 -16.45 -9.80
CA LEU A 397 3.58 -16.76 -11.00
C LEU A 397 4.20 -17.87 -11.87
N THR A 398 5.52 -18.08 -11.76
CA THR A 398 6.24 -19.00 -12.64
C THR A 398 7.50 -19.55 -11.97
N ASP A 399 7.76 -20.85 -12.08
CA ASP A 399 9.01 -21.46 -11.60
C ASP A 399 10.22 -20.75 -12.24
N PRO A 400 11.26 -20.39 -11.46
CA PRO A 400 12.45 -19.72 -11.98
C PRO A 400 13.22 -20.47 -13.09
N LYS A 401 12.95 -21.77 -13.30
CA LYS A 401 13.55 -22.59 -14.35
C LYS A 401 12.71 -22.68 -15.63
N GLU A 402 11.49 -22.15 -15.62
CA GLU A 402 10.65 -22.08 -16.81
C GLU A 402 11.18 -21.07 -17.82
N ASP A 403 10.72 -21.20 -19.06
CA ASP A 403 11.14 -20.34 -20.16
C ASP A 403 10.81 -18.86 -19.91
N ASP A 404 11.78 -17.98 -20.19
CA ASP A 404 11.68 -16.55 -19.95
C ASP A 404 10.50 -15.90 -20.69
N VAL A 405 10.08 -16.43 -21.85
CA VAL A 405 8.90 -15.93 -22.56
C VAL A 405 7.62 -16.18 -21.75
N VAL A 406 7.50 -17.34 -21.11
CA VAL A 406 6.35 -17.66 -20.24
C VAL A 406 6.38 -16.78 -18.99
N ARG A 407 7.56 -16.64 -18.36
CA ARG A 407 7.74 -15.78 -17.18
C ARG A 407 7.37 -14.34 -17.46
N LEU A 408 7.87 -13.79 -18.58
CA LEU A 408 7.54 -12.45 -19.05
C LEU A 408 6.04 -12.30 -19.27
N LYS A 409 5.43 -13.23 -20.01
CA LYS A 409 3.99 -13.19 -20.33
C LYS A 409 3.10 -13.21 -19.09
N ARG A 410 3.36 -14.13 -18.15
CA ARG A 410 2.61 -14.23 -16.89
C ARG A 410 2.81 -12.99 -16.00
N MET A 411 4.03 -12.46 -15.95
CA MET A 411 4.26 -11.21 -15.25
C MET A 411 3.48 -10.06 -15.90
N MET A 412 3.59 -9.87 -17.22
CA MET A 412 2.92 -8.77 -17.92
C MET A 412 1.40 -8.84 -17.84
N ILE A 413 0.80 -10.02 -17.91
CA ILE A 413 -0.67 -10.12 -17.76
C ILE A 413 -1.12 -9.72 -16.35
N SER A 414 -0.36 -10.10 -15.31
CA SER A 414 -0.68 -9.69 -13.94
C SER A 414 -0.60 -8.17 -13.76
N GLN A 415 0.42 -7.55 -14.36
CA GLN A 415 0.60 -6.11 -14.28
C GLN A 415 -0.45 -5.36 -15.13
N ALA A 416 -0.80 -5.88 -16.32
CA ALA A 416 -1.83 -5.30 -17.17
C ALA A 416 -3.21 -5.34 -16.52
N ILE A 417 -3.57 -6.44 -15.87
CA ILE A 417 -4.82 -6.54 -15.10
C ILE A 417 -4.83 -5.47 -14.01
N THR A 418 -3.75 -5.34 -13.24
CA THR A 418 -3.63 -4.32 -12.18
C THR A 418 -3.75 -2.89 -12.71
N LEU A 419 -3.16 -2.61 -13.89
CA LEU A 419 -3.28 -1.32 -14.58
C LEU A 419 -4.68 -1.06 -15.16
N ALA A 420 -5.50 -2.09 -15.39
CA ALA A 420 -6.85 -1.95 -15.93
C ALA A 420 -7.93 -1.85 -14.85
N MET A 421 -7.64 -2.32 -13.62
CA MET A 421 -8.59 -2.27 -12.50
C MET A 421 -8.98 -0.83 -12.13
N PRO A 422 -10.24 -0.58 -11.71
CA PRO A 422 -10.66 0.70 -11.11
C PRO A 422 -9.79 1.05 -9.90
N GLY A 423 -9.25 2.27 -9.89
CA GLY A 423 -8.36 2.77 -8.83
C GLY A 423 -6.96 3.14 -9.31
N VAL A 424 -6.09 3.42 -8.35
CA VAL A 424 -4.70 3.83 -8.58
C VAL A 424 -3.79 2.61 -8.52
N PRO A 425 -2.95 2.34 -9.52
CA PRO A 425 -1.99 1.25 -9.50
C PRO A 425 -0.77 1.59 -8.62
N GLY A 426 -0.46 0.66 -7.72
CA GLY A 426 0.76 0.57 -6.94
C GLY A 426 1.73 -0.43 -7.56
N ILE A 427 2.88 0.07 -7.98
CA ILE A 427 3.94 -0.73 -8.59
C ILE A 427 5.04 -0.92 -7.55
N TYR A 428 5.38 -2.16 -7.19
CA TYR A 428 6.55 -2.40 -6.35
C TYR A 428 7.82 -2.36 -7.18
N PHE A 429 8.88 -1.74 -6.66
CA PHE A 429 10.15 -1.55 -7.37
C PHE A 429 10.68 -2.85 -7.98
N HIS A 430 10.63 -3.95 -7.24
CA HIS A 430 11.09 -5.26 -7.73
C HIS A 430 10.20 -5.85 -8.83
N SER A 431 8.89 -5.54 -8.83
CA SER A 431 7.99 -5.91 -9.93
C SER A 431 8.27 -5.10 -11.20
N LEU A 432 8.74 -3.86 -11.06
CA LEU A 432 9.12 -2.98 -12.17
C LEU A 432 10.41 -3.46 -12.86
N VAL A 433 11.44 -3.80 -12.07
CA VAL A 433 12.77 -4.16 -12.58
C VAL A 433 12.98 -5.68 -12.72
N GLY A 434 11.95 -6.50 -12.50
CA GLY A 434 12.03 -7.95 -12.66
C GLY A 434 13.06 -8.59 -11.72
N SER A 435 13.06 -8.25 -10.43
CA SER A 435 13.84 -8.96 -9.43
C SER A 435 13.23 -10.32 -9.11
N GLN A 436 14.10 -11.29 -8.81
CA GLN A 436 13.76 -12.67 -8.45
C GLN A 436 13.96 -12.88 -6.94
N ASN A 437 13.71 -14.08 -6.43
CA ASN A 437 13.87 -14.43 -5.03
C ASN A 437 15.30 -14.21 -4.52
N TYR A 438 15.45 -13.31 -3.55
CA TYR A 438 16.74 -12.96 -2.94
C TYR A 438 17.08 -13.86 -1.74
N HIS A 439 17.30 -15.14 -2.02
CA HIS A 439 17.57 -16.16 -0.99
C HIS A 439 18.80 -15.86 -0.12
N GLU A 440 19.78 -15.11 -0.63
CA GLU A 440 20.96 -14.75 0.13
C GLU A 440 20.61 -13.85 1.32
N ALA A 441 19.74 -12.85 1.15
CA ALA A 441 19.27 -12.04 2.27
C ALA A 441 18.53 -12.88 3.30
N VAL A 442 17.65 -13.79 2.88
CA VAL A 442 16.94 -14.66 3.83
C VAL A 442 17.93 -15.46 4.68
N ARG A 443 18.99 -16.01 4.06
CA ARG A 443 20.03 -16.75 4.79
C ARG A 443 20.77 -15.86 5.81
N LYS A 444 21.05 -14.61 5.44
CA LYS A 444 21.76 -13.63 6.29
C LYS A 444 20.89 -13.11 7.43
N THR A 445 19.64 -12.75 7.16
CA THR A 445 18.75 -12.06 8.11
C THR A 445 17.87 -13.01 8.92
N ARG A 446 17.67 -14.25 8.43
CA ARG A 446 16.70 -15.23 8.96
C ARG A 446 15.25 -14.73 8.94
N ARG A 447 14.94 -13.74 8.10
CA ARG A 447 13.60 -13.18 7.92
C ARG A 447 13.10 -13.48 6.52
N ASN A 448 11.99 -14.21 6.42
CA ASN A 448 11.40 -14.61 5.14
C ASN A 448 11.13 -13.40 4.22
N ARG A 449 10.59 -12.31 4.76
CA ARG A 449 10.24 -11.09 4.01
C ARG A 449 11.43 -10.44 3.28
N THR A 450 12.66 -10.75 3.67
CA THR A 450 13.84 -10.18 2.98
C THR A 450 14.08 -10.79 1.59
N ILE A 451 13.35 -11.86 1.23
CA ILE A 451 13.41 -12.50 -0.09
C ILE A 451 13.03 -11.57 -1.24
N ASN A 452 12.19 -10.55 -1.00
CA ASN A 452 11.73 -9.61 -2.02
C ASN A 452 12.20 -8.16 -1.71
N ARG A 453 13.37 -7.99 -1.08
CA ARG A 453 13.93 -6.70 -0.63
C ARG A 453 15.40 -6.49 -1.04
N GLU A 454 15.79 -7.00 -2.22
CA GLU A 454 17.16 -6.93 -2.72
C GLU A 454 17.64 -5.48 -2.91
N LYS A 455 18.77 -5.10 -2.30
CA LYS A 455 19.37 -3.79 -2.55
C LYS A 455 20.24 -3.86 -3.80
N LEU A 456 19.95 -3.02 -4.80
CA LEU A 456 20.59 -3.09 -6.11
C LEU A 456 21.69 -2.02 -6.25
N ASN A 457 22.87 -2.41 -6.72
CA ASN A 457 23.87 -1.44 -7.14
C ASN A 457 23.42 -0.77 -8.45
N PHE A 458 23.56 0.55 -8.54
CA PHE A 458 23.09 1.35 -9.67
C PHE A 458 23.69 0.93 -11.02
N ASP A 459 25.00 0.71 -11.10
CA ASP A 459 25.66 0.37 -12.36
C ASP A 459 25.24 -1.02 -12.84
N ASN A 460 25.14 -1.98 -11.91
CA ASN A 460 24.71 -3.34 -12.23
C ASN A 460 23.25 -3.38 -12.72
N ILE A 461 22.34 -2.65 -12.09
CA ILE A 461 20.94 -2.64 -12.53
C ILE A 461 20.78 -1.89 -13.85
N LYS A 462 21.55 -0.82 -14.07
CA LYS A 462 21.61 -0.13 -15.35
C LYS A 462 22.04 -1.07 -16.48
N GLU A 463 23.15 -1.77 -16.32
CA GLU A 463 23.63 -2.76 -17.30
C GLU A 463 22.56 -3.83 -17.57
N ALA A 464 21.95 -4.38 -16.52
CA ALA A 464 20.93 -5.42 -16.66
C ALA A 464 19.62 -4.93 -17.28
N LEU A 465 19.27 -3.65 -17.12
CA LEU A 465 18.13 -3.03 -17.78
C LEU A 465 18.43 -2.67 -19.24
N GLU A 466 19.70 -2.58 -19.64
CA GLU A 466 20.14 -2.27 -21.00
C GLU A 466 20.46 -3.53 -21.83
N GLU A 467 20.73 -4.67 -21.18
CA GLU A 467 21.03 -5.96 -21.81
C GLU A 467 19.86 -6.48 -22.68
N GLU A 468 19.97 -6.30 -24.00
CA GLU A 468 18.95 -6.71 -24.96
C GLU A 468 18.69 -8.21 -24.94
N GLY A 469 17.41 -8.59 -24.99
CA GLY A 469 16.98 -9.98 -24.98
C GLY A 469 16.93 -10.64 -23.60
N SER A 470 17.44 -9.99 -22.54
CA SER A 470 17.26 -10.47 -21.17
C SER A 470 15.80 -10.37 -20.72
N LEU A 471 15.38 -11.26 -19.81
CA LEU A 471 14.05 -11.21 -19.18
C LEU A 471 13.81 -9.85 -18.51
N ARG A 472 14.82 -9.32 -17.81
CA ARG A 472 14.75 -8.05 -17.08
C ARG A 472 14.54 -6.85 -18.01
N ASN A 473 15.33 -6.72 -19.08
CA ASN A 473 15.16 -5.66 -20.09
C ASN A 473 13.77 -5.73 -20.74
N SER A 474 13.35 -6.94 -21.14
CA SER A 474 12.06 -7.16 -21.82
C SER A 474 10.88 -6.81 -20.92
N LEU A 475 10.93 -7.25 -19.66
CA LEU A 475 9.92 -6.94 -18.64
C LEU A 475 9.83 -5.44 -18.39
N PHE A 476 10.96 -4.80 -18.11
CA PHE A 476 10.99 -3.36 -17.80
C PHE A 476 10.43 -2.53 -18.96
N LYS A 477 10.88 -2.78 -20.20
CA LYS A 477 10.39 -2.07 -21.39
C LYS A 477 8.91 -2.30 -21.63
N ARG A 478 8.44 -3.55 -21.54
CA ARG A 478 7.03 -3.89 -21.80
C ARG A 478 6.11 -3.33 -20.72
N TYR A 479 6.55 -3.35 -19.46
CA TYR A 479 5.77 -2.74 -18.38
C TYR A 479 5.71 -1.22 -18.55
N LYS A 480 6.84 -0.55 -18.83
CA LYS A 480 6.85 0.89 -19.09
C LYS A 480 5.95 1.29 -20.27
N GLN A 481 5.89 0.46 -21.32
CA GLN A 481 4.96 0.64 -22.43
C GLN A 481 3.50 0.60 -21.97
N LEU A 482 3.10 -0.42 -21.19
CA LEU A 482 1.73 -0.54 -20.69
C LEU A 482 1.35 0.63 -19.78
N ILE A 483 2.27 1.07 -18.92
CA ILE A 483 2.06 2.25 -18.07
C ILE A 483 1.87 3.50 -18.93
N SER A 484 2.74 3.72 -19.93
CA SER A 484 2.65 4.85 -20.84
C SER A 484 1.31 4.89 -21.60
N ILE A 485 0.80 3.73 -22.02
CA ILE A 485 -0.52 3.64 -22.64
C ILE A 485 -1.62 3.99 -21.63
N ARG A 486 -1.57 3.43 -20.41
CA ARG A 486 -2.56 3.70 -19.35
C ARG A 486 -2.67 5.19 -19.07
N ILE A 487 -1.56 5.88 -18.82
CA ILE A 487 -1.56 7.29 -18.43
C ILE A 487 -2.00 8.27 -19.53
N ASN A 488 -2.20 7.76 -20.76
CA ASN A 488 -2.69 8.53 -21.91
C ASN A 488 -4.09 8.08 -22.37
N GLU A 489 -4.76 7.19 -21.64
CA GLU A 489 -6.10 6.71 -21.97
C GLU A 489 -7.09 7.06 -20.84
N PRO A 490 -7.96 8.07 -21.05
CA PRO A 490 -8.92 8.55 -20.04
C PRO A 490 -9.85 7.48 -19.46
N CYS A 491 -10.10 6.37 -20.16
CA CYS A 491 -10.91 5.28 -19.62
C CYS A 491 -10.27 4.59 -18.40
N PHE A 492 -8.97 4.75 -18.17
CA PHE A 492 -8.27 4.22 -17.00
C PHE A 492 -8.27 5.16 -15.79
N ASP A 493 -9.11 6.20 -15.78
CA ASP A 493 -9.25 7.08 -14.61
C ASP A 493 -9.68 6.31 -13.34
N PRO A 494 -9.04 6.51 -12.18
CA PRO A 494 -9.30 5.76 -10.96
C PRO A 494 -10.77 5.68 -10.52
N PHE A 495 -11.57 6.72 -10.81
CA PHE A 495 -12.96 6.84 -10.36
C PHE A 495 -13.97 6.46 -11.45
N SER A 496 -13.50 6.19 -12.67
CA SER A 496 -14.37 5.80 -13.76
C SER A 496 -15.09 4.49 -13.49
N LYS A 497 -16.33 4.44 -13.95
CA LYS A 497 -17.18 3.26 -13.98
C LYS A 497 -16.51 2.10 -14.74
N PHE A 498 -16.82 0.89 -14.33
CA PHE A 498 -16.37 -0.33 -14.98
C PHE A 498 -17.44 -1.42 -14.95
N GLU A 499 -17.30 -2.39 -15.85
CA GLU A 499 -18.10 -3.61 -15.90
C GLU A 499 -17.17 -4.81 -16.11
N CYS A 500 -17.39 -5.90 -15.40
CA CYS A 500 -16.74 -7.17 -15.71
C CYS A 500 -17.47 -7.86 -16.85
N LEU A 501 -16.72 -8.43 -17.80
CA LEU A 501 -17.30 -9.17 -18.93
C LEU A 501 -17.10 -10.67 -18.74
N THR A 502 -18.17 -11.44 -18.88
CA THR A 502 -18.08 -12.91 -18.82
C THR A 502 -17.76 -13.47 -20.20
N LEU A 503 -16.49 -13.82 -20.42
CA LEU A 503 -15.94 -14.29 -21.71
C LEU A 503 -15.28 -15.68 -21.61
N GLY A 504 -15.76 -16.50 -20.67
CA GLY A 504 -15.19 -17.82 -20.37
C GLY A 504 -14.27 -17.77 -19.15
N LYS A 505 -13.85 -18.94 -18.65
CA LYS A 505 -13.07 -19.02 -17.41
C LYS A 505 -11.61 -18.61 -17.62
N GLU A 506 -11.07 -18.76 -18.82
CA GLU A 506 -9.68 -18.43 -19.14
C GLU A 506 -9.43 -16.93 -19.33
N ILE A 507 -10.49 -16.11 -19.42
CA ILE A 507 -10.39 -14.68 -19.75
C ILE A 507 -10.86 -13.82 -18.59
N PHE A 508 -9.98 -12.94 -18.11
CA PHE A 508 -10.39 -11.81 -17.28
C PHE A 508 -10.60 -10.58 -18.17
N ALA A 509 -11.80 -10.01 -18.13
CA ALA A 509 -12.18 -8.91 -19.01
C ALA A 509 -12.90 -7.80 -18.26
N LEU A 510 -12.47 -6.57 -18.52
CA LEU A 510 -13.08 -5.34 -17.99
C LEU A 510 -13.49 -4.43 -19.14
N LYS A 511 -14.66 -3.83 -19.05
CA LYS A 511 -15.06 -2.67 -19.82
C LYS A 511 -14.97 -1.44 -18.93
N ARG A 512 -14.16 -0.47 -19.34
CA ARG A 512 -13.82 0.74 -18.58
C ARG A 512 -14.29 1.96 -19.35
N TYR A 513 -14.94 2.90 -18.68
CA TYR A 513 -15.50 4.10 -19.31
C TYR A 513 -14.64 5.33 -19.03
N ASP A 514 -14.67 6.34 -19.90
CA ASP A 514 -14.21 7.67 -19.51
C ASP A 514 -15.21 8.34 -18.54
N LYS A 515 -14.81 9.46 -17.91
CA LYS A 515 -15.65 10.16 -16.91
C LYS A 515 -17.02 10.57 -17.43
N GLU A 516 -17.10 10.89 -18.72
CA GLU A 516 -18.33 11.34 -19.37
C GLU A 516 -19.18 10.17 -19.89
N GLU A 517 -18.72 8.92 -19.72
CA GLU A 517 -19.31 7.68 -20.25
C GLU A 517 -19.56 7.70 -21.77
N ASN A 518 -18.81 8.54 -22.51
CA ASN A 518 -18.93 8.68 -23.96
C ASN A 518 -18.01 7.71 -24.71
N ASN A 519 -16.88 7.34 -24.08
CA ASN A 519 -15.92 6.40 -24.63
C ASN A 519 -15.72 5.24 -23.67
N TYR A 520 -15.28 4.10 -24.22
CA TYR A 520 -14.89 2.97 -23.41
C TYR A 520 -13.72 2.21 -24.03
N ILE A 521 -13.06 1.43 -23.17
CA ILE A 521 -12.06 0.44 -23.55
C ILE A 521 -12.43 -0.93 -23.00
N ILE A 522 -12.22 -1.97 -23.80
CA ILE A 522 -12.37 -3.37 -23.38
C ILE A 522 -10.98 -3.95 -23.17
N ALA A 523 -10.62 -4.20 -21.92
CA ALA A 523 -9.36 -4.80 -21.53
C ALA A 523 -9.52 -6.32 -21.39
N LEU A 524 -8.91 -7.09 -22.29
CA LEU A 524 -8.96 -8.55 -22.34
C LEU A 524 -7.63 -9.17 -21.93
N HIS A 525 -7.69 -10.18 -21.08
CA HIS A 525 -6.51 -10.85 -20.53
C HIS A 525 -6.74 -12.36 -20.53
N ASN A 526 -6.03 -13.09 -21.42
CA ASN A 526 -6.07 -14.55 -21.43
C ASN A 526 -5.09 -15.11 -20.41
N VAL A 527 -5.53 -15.58 -19.24
CA VAL A 527 -4.61 -16.09 -18.20
C VAL A 527 -4.15 -17.53 -18.41
N SER A 528 -4.53 -18.15 -19.53
CA SER A 528 -4.28 -19.57 -19.80
C SER A 528 -3.14 -19.80 -20.81
N PRO A 529 -2.56 -21.02 -20.85
CA PRO A 529 -1.58 -21.40 -21.85
C PRO A 529 -2.20 -21.77 -23.21
N LYS A 530 -3.51 -21.56 -23.41
CA LYS A 530 -4.25 -21.96 -24.62
C LYS A 530 -4.65 -20.74 -25.43
N THR A 531 -4.74 -20.89 -26.75
CA THR A 531 -5.42 -19.92 -27.60
C THR A 531 -6.93 -20.02 -27.36
N ILE A 532 -7.60 -18.90 -27.11
CA ILE A 532 -9.04 -18.84 -26.81
C ILE A 532 -9.75 -18.08 -27.92
N GLU A 533 -10.84 -18.65 -28.44
CA GLU A 533 -11.73 -17.98 -29.38
C GLU A 533 -12.83 -17.25 -28.62
N LEU A 534 -13.03 -15.96 -28.93
CA LEU A 534 -13.97 -15.08 -28.26
C LEU A 534 -14.90 -14.42 -29.26
N ASP A 535 -16.15 -14.20 -28.84
CA ASP A 535 -17.12 -13.39 -29.55
C ASP A 535 -17.42 -12.13 -28.73
N LEU A 536 -17.01 -10.97 -29.24
CA LEU A 536 -17.27 -9.66 -28.63
C LEU A 536 -18.55 -8.99 -29.13
N SER A 537 -19.34 -9.64 -29.97
CA SER A 537 -20.52 -9.02 -30.60
C SER A 537 -21.56 -8.52 -29.60
N ALA A 538 -21.59 -9.09 -28.39
CA ALA A 538 -22.47 -8.65 -27.32
C ALA A 538 -21.97 -7.40 -26.57
N TYR A 539 -20.70 -7.02 -26.74
CA TYR A 539 -20.02 -6.03 -25.90
C TYR A 539 -19.50 -4.81 -26.68
N ALA A 540 -19.25 -4.97 -27.97
CA ALA A 540 -18.83 -3.90 -28.87
C ALA A 540 -19.39 -4.06 -30.28
N GLU A 541 -19.65 -2.92 -30.92
CA GLU A 541 -19.99 -2.80 -32.33
C GLU A 541 -18.97 -1.88 -33.02
N GLY A 542 -18.69 -2.14 -34.30
CA GLY A 542 -17.79 -1.33 -35.11
C GLY A 542 -16.36 -1.87 -35.16
N VAL A 543 -15.44 -1.03 -35.67
CA VAL A 543 -14.02 -1.37 -35.79
C VAL A 543 -13.34 -1.13 -34.46
N LEU A 544 -12.65 -2.15 -33.96
CA LEU A 544 -11.88 -2.07 -32.73
C LEU A 544 -10.40 -1.83 -33.05
N MET A 545 -9.72 -1.05 -32.23
CA MET A 545 -8.27 -0.89 -32.27
C MET A 545 -7.67 -1.39 -30.97
N ASP A 546 -6.72 -2.33 -31.05
CA ASP A 546 -5.87 -2.65 -29.92
C ASP A 546 -4.87 -1.51 -29.70
N ILE A 547 -5.02 -0.75 -28.62
CA ILE A 547 -4.15 0.40 -28.34
C ILE A 547 -2.74 -0.02 -27.92
N ILE A 548 -2.49 -1.31 -27.64
CA ILE A 548 -1.16 -1.83 -27.32
C ILE A 548 -0.34 -2.09 -28.59
N SER A 549 -0.94 -2.72 -29.60
CA SER A 549 -0.27 -3.06 -30.87
C SER A 549 -0.58 -2.11 -32.03
N HIS A 550 -1.57 -1.22 -31.86
CA HIS A 550 -2.17 -0.39 -32.91
C HIS A 550 -2.77 -1.17 -34.09
N GLN A 551 -3.14 -2.43 -33.87
CA GLN A 551 -3.80 -3.24 -34.89
C GLN A 551 -5.32 -3.04 -34.88
N PHE A 552 -5.90 -2.92 -36.06
CA PHE A 552 -7.35 -2.87 -36.25
C PHE A 552 -7.93 -4.28 -36.30
N ILE A 553 -9.10 -4.43 -35.70
CA ILE A 553 -9.85 -5.65 -35.55
C ILE A 553 -11.22 -5.41 -36.17
N ASP A 554 -11.41 -5.93 -37.38
CA ASP A 554 -12.63 -5.76 -38.17
C ASP A 554 -13.68 -6.86 -37.92
N LYS A 555 -13.37 -7.80 -37.02
CA LYS A 555 -14.22 -8.94 -36.69
C LYS A 555 -14.42 -9.02 -35.19
N ASN A 556 -15.66 -9.22 -34.77
CA ASN A 556 -16.00 -9.47 -33.36
C ASN A 556 -15.51 -10.85 -32.88
N MET A 557 -15.19 -11.76 -33.81
CA MET A 557 -14.56 -13.05 -33.51
C MET A 557 -13.04 -12.88 -33.43
N LEU A 558 -12.49 -13.17 -32.26
CA LEU A 558 -11.09 -12.97 -31.92
C LEU A 558 -10.43 -14.27 -31.48
N HIS A 559 -9.14 -14.42 -31.79
CA HIS A 559 -8.28 -15.44 -31.20
C HIS A 559 -7.29 -14.76 -30.27
N LEU A 560 -7.40 -15.01 -28.96
CA LEU A 560 -6.43 -14.54 -27.98
C LEU A 560 -5.39 -15.63 -27.75
N GLU A 561 -4.15 -15.34 -28.10
CA GLU A 561 -3.01 -16.22 -27.88
C GLU A 561 -2.72 -16.44 -26.38
N PRO A 562 -1.96 -17.50 -26.02
CA PRO A 562 -1.60 -17.77 -24.63
C PRO A 562 -0.98 -16.54 -23.95
N TYR A 563 -1.58 -16.13 -22.83
CA TYR A 563 -1.17 -14.97 -22.03
C TYR A 563 -1.21 -13.63 -22.77
N GLN A 564 -1.98 -13.52 -23.85
CA GLN A 564 -2.14 -12.27 -24.59
C GLN A 564 -2.98 -11.25 -23.81
N ILE A 565 -2.57 -9.98 -23.94
CA ILE A 565 -3.26 -8.80 -23.43
C ILE A 565 -3.72 -8.00 -24.65
N LEU A 566 -4.97 -7.57 -24.66
CA LEU A 566 -5.52 -6.64 -25.65
C LEU A 566 -6.29 -5.55 -24.92
N TRP A 567 -6.05 -4.28 -25.28
CA TRP A 567 -6.85 -3.16 -24.79
C TRP A 567 -7.55 -2.51 -25.98
N LEU A 568 -8.82 -2.83 -26.16
CA LEU A 568 -9.57 -2.57 -27.38
C LEU A 568 -10.43 -1.31 -27.23
N LYS A 569 -10.17 -0.32 -28.08
CA LYS A 569 -10.95 0.92 -28.17
C LYS A 569 -11.83 0.90 -29.42
N VAL A 570 -13.08 1.35 -29.29
CA VAL A 570 -13.95 1.59 -30.45
C VAL A 570 -13.53 2.89 -31.12
N LEU A 571 -13.50 2.89 -32.45
CA LEU A 571 -13.13 4.05 -33.27
C LEU A 571 -14.33 4.86 -33.76
#